data_AF-A0ABD7RPJ1-F1
#
_entry.id   AF-A0ABD7RPJ1-F1
#
_cell.length_a   1.000
_cell.length_b   1.000
_cell.length_c   1.000
_cell.angle_alpha   90.00
_cell.angle_beta   90.00
_cell.angle_gamma   90.00
#
_symmetry.space_group_name_H-M   'P 1'
#
loop_
_entity.id
_entity.type
_entity.pdbx_description
1 polymer ?
#
loop_
_entity_poly.entity_id
_entity_poly.type
_entity_poly.pdbx_seq_one_letter_code
_entity_poly.pdbx_strand_id
1 'polypeptide(L)'
;MSNAINDKLQKVLNGLNVDSRLSTWLWLFLKGQVPQADLGELGSPGMRDRLADLIQATERGVKYIEESSSLYLLPAKDLEWITHSKRQNLFITGKILEKNNYLPILGQVQLTDRELTIATIDAWLINAAQKSWLINQIKSEWDFHSSSDHIFKWLDGTETKQRLETAWEITKSKYPLLTLLKNPPQEKDDLIITLDTPSITVHEKMLLMNSIKKRWSQNKYRAKSTGKKQRNFILSDKAIYRLEEIAKKHDLKKTEVLEILLKMEEEKGIYISERINFLKGI
;
A
#
# COMPACT_ATOMS: atom_id res chain seq x y z
N MET A 1 -0.67 -27.64 7.51
CA MET A 1 -0.10 -28.98 7.24
C MET A 1 -0.11 -29.17 5.74
N SER A 2 1.06 -29.11 5.09
CA SER A 2 1.18 -29.40 3.67
C SER A 2 1.08 -30.91 3.46
N ASN A 3 0.22 -31.36 2.54
CA ASN A 3 0.13 -32.77 2.18
C ASN A 3 1.48 -33.21 1.58
N ALA A 4 2.09 -34.24 2.16
CA ALA A 4 3.31 -34.82 1.63
C ALA A 4 3.03 -35.37 0.22
N ILE A 5 3.75 -34.84 -0.78
CA ILE A 5 3.61 -35.25 -2.18
C ILE A 5 4.38 -36.57 -2.33
N ASN A 6 3.69 -37.69 -2.50
CA ASN A 6 4.32 -39.02 -2.60
C ASN A 6 4.80 -39.34 -4.02
N ASP A 7 5.70 -38.51 -4.56
CA ASP A 7 6.28 -38.68 -5.89
C ASP A 7 7.73 -39.18 -5.85
N LYS A 8 8.37 -39.27 -7.03
CA LYS A 8 9.74 -39.76 -7.16
C LYS A 8 10.72 -38.94 -6.31
N LEU A 9 10.63 -37.62 -6.37
CA LEU A 9 11.53 -36.73 -5.62
C LEU A 9 11.42 -36.94 -4.10
N GLN A 10 10.21 -37.06 -3.58
CA GLN A 10 9.99 -37.35 -2.16
C GLN A 10 10.54 -38.73 -1.75
N LYS A 11 10.52 -39.72 -2.64
CA LYS A 11 11.11 -41.04 -2.39
C LYS A 11 12.64 -41.00 -2.39
N VAL A 12 13.25 -40.18 -3.27
CA VAL A 12 14.71 -40.00 -3.32
C VAL A 12 15.22 -39.29 -2.07
N LEU A 13 14.53 -38.24 -1.63
CA LEU A 13 14.86 -37.47 -0.44
C LEU A 13 13.97 -37.88 0.74
N ASN A 14 13.98 -39.17 1.08
CA ASN A 14 13.10 -39.72 2.12
C ASN A 14 13.39 -39.20 3.55
N GLY A 15 14.59 -38.64 3.78
CA GLY A 15 14.96 -37.97 5.04
C GLY A 15 14.42 -36.55 5.17
N LEU A 16 13.86 -35.97 4.09
CA LEU A 16 13.36 -34.59 4.04
C LEU A 16 11.87 -34.56 3.69
N ASN A 17 11.14 -33.56 4.17
CA ASN A 17 9.81 -33.26 3.65
C ASN A 17 9.95 -32.34 2.44
N VAL A 18 9.76 -32.87 1.23
CA VAL A 18 9.95 -32.13 -0.03
C VAL A 18 8.66 -31.40 -0.41
N ASP A 19 8.40 -30.32 0.31
CA ASP A 19 7.32 -29.38 0.02
C ASP A 19 7.64 -28.45 -1.16
N SER A 20 6.75 -27.51 -1.44
CA SER A 20 6.93 -26.53 -2.54
C SER A 20 8.16 -25.65 -2.34
N ARG A 21 8.42 -25.19 -1.11
CA ARG A 21 9.58 -24.35 -0.80
C ARG A 21 10.88 -25.09 -1.04
N LEU A 22 11.00 -26.33 -0.53
CA LEU A 22 12.19 -27.13 -0.76
C LEU A 22 12.37 -27.44 -2.25
N SER A 23 11.28 -27.70 -2.98
CA SER A 23 11.33 -27.91 -4.43
C SER A 23 11.85 -26.69 -5.18
N THR A 24 11.37 -25.50 -4.82
CA THR A 24 11.82 -24.23 -5.40
C THR A 24 13.30 -23.99 -5.13
N TRP A 25 13.74 -24.20 -3.88
CA TRP A 25 15.15 -24.08 -3.54
C TRP A 25 16.00 -25.10 -4.31
N LEU A 26 15.59 -26.37 -4.39
CA LEU A 26 16.33 -27.41 -5.13
C LEU A 26 16.51 -27.04 -6.59
N TRP A 27 15.44 -26.55 -7.24
CA TRP A 27 15.51 -26.12 -8.62
C TRP A 27 16.52 -24.97 -8.80
N LEU A 28 16.44 -23.94 -7.95
CA LEU A 28 17.36 -22.78 -8.01
C LEU A 28 18.80 -23.20 -7.71
N PHE A 29 19.00 -24.01 -6.68
CA PHE A 29 20.30 -24.47 -6.23
C PHE A 29 20.99 -25.32 -7.28
N LEU A 30 20.31 -26.35 -7.80
CA LEU A 30 20.87 -27.24 -8.81
C LEU A 30 21.06 -26.54 -10.16
N LYS A 31 20.17 -25.62 -10.55
CA LYS A 31 20.35 -24.81 -11.77
C LYS A 31 21.56 -23.88 -11.67
N GLY A 32 21.87 -23.36 -10.47
CA GLY A 32 23.07 -22.59 -10.21
C GLY A 32 24.37 -23.41 -10.28
N GLN A 33 24.34 -24.66 -9.78
CA GLN A 33 25.50 -25.56 -9.79
C GLN A 33 25.75 -26.21 -11.16
N VAL A 34 24.68 -26.59 -11.86
CA VAL A 34 24.72 -27.26 -13.16
C VAL A 34 23.81 -26.52 -14.15
N PRO A 35 24.25 -25.37 -14.71
CA PRO A 35 23.39 -24.54 -15.57
C PRO A 35 22.84 -25.26 -16.80
N GLN A 36 23.59 -26.26 -17.30
CA GLN A 36 23.24 -27.05 -18.49
C GLN A 36 22.26 -28.18 -18.20
N ALA A 37 21.95 -28.48 -16.93
CA ALA A 37 20.97 -29.50 -16.61
C ALA A 37 19.58 -29.08 -17.10
N ASP A 38 18.91 -29.97 -17.81
CA ASP A 38 17.50 -29.81 -18.15
C ASP A 38 16.65 -30.16 -16.92
N LEU A 39 16.18 -29.12 -16.23
CA LEU A 39 15.25 -29.23 -15.10
C LEU A 39 13.83 -28.84 -15.52
N GLY A 40 13.62 -28.38 -16.76
CA GLY A 40 12.43 -27.65 -17.18
C GLY A 40 12.24 -26.33 -16.42
N GLU A 41 11.10 -25.68 -16.67
CA GLU A 41 10.70 -24.47 -15.95
C GLU A 41 10.32 -24.80 -14.49
N LEU A 42 10.47 -23.84 -13.57
CA LEU A 42 10.03 -24.01 -12.19
C LEU A 42 8.51 -24.29 -12.17
N GLY A 43 8.12 -25.37 -11.50
CA GLY A 43 6.72 -25.80 -11.38
C GLY A 43 6.18 -26.57 -12.59
N SER A 44 6.98 -26.76 -13.64
CA SER A 44 6.55 -27.52 -14.83
C SER A 44 6.26 -29.00 -14.53
N PRO A 45 5.34 -29.65 -15.26
CA PRO A 45 5.16 -31.10 -15.20
C PRO A 45 6.50 -31.83 -15.42
N GLY A 46 6.79 -32.81 -14.57
CA GLY A 46 8.03 -33.58 -14.61
C GLY A 46 9.27 -32.87 -14.04
N MET A 47 9.18 -31.60 -13.60
CA MET A 47 10.30 -30.91 -12.96
C MET A 47 10.84 -31.71 -11.76
N ARG A 48 9.94 -32.18 -10.89
CA ARG A 48 10.31 -32.94 -9.70
C ARG A 48 10.95 -34.29 -10.04
N ASP A 49 10.51 -34.95 -11.10
CA ASP A 49 11.14 -36.19 -11.58
C ASP A 49 12.55 -35.94 -12.11
N ARG A 50 12.74 -34.87 -12.91
CA ARG A 50 14.06 -34.43 -13.40
C ARG A 50 15.03 -34.09 -12.27
N LEU A 51 14.55 -33.40 -11.23
CA LEU A 51 15.35 -33.13 -10.02
C LEU A 51 15.78 -34.45 -9.35
N ALA A 52 14.85 -35.40 -9.22
CA ALA A 52 15.13 -36.70 -8.60
C ALA A 52 16.19 -37.49 -9.40
N ASP A 53 16.06 -37.51 -10.73
CA ASP A 53 17.02 -38.17 -11.63
C ASP A 53 18.42 -37.56 -11.53
N LEU A 54 18.53 -36.22 -11.53
CA LEU A 54 19.81 -35.55 -11.41
C LEU A 54 20.49 -35.84 -10.06
N ILE A 55 19.72 -35.82 -8.97
CA ILE A 55 20.23 -36.11 -7.62
C ILE A 55 20.72 -37.57 -7.53
N GLN A 56 19.97 -38.52 -8.09
CA GLN A 56 20.36 -39.94 -8.07
C GLN A 56 21.58 -40.23 -8.95
N ALA A 57 21.71 -39.56 -10.09
CA ALA A 57 22.84 -39.71 -10.99
C ALA A 57 24.15 -39.12 -10.41
N THR A 58 24.06 -38.26 -9.41
CA THR A 58 25.21 -37.60 -8.78
C THR A 58 25.73 -38.44 -7.61
N GLU A 59 27.04 -38.73 -7.59
CA GLU A 59 27.65 -39.44 -6.47
C GLU A 59 27.41 -38.68 -5.16
N ARG A 60 26.86 -39.36 -4.14
CA ARG A 60 26.45 -38.76 -2.85
C ARG A 60 25.44 -37.61 -2.98
N GLY A 61 24.70 -37.52 -4.09
CA GLY A 61 23.75 -36.42 -4.34
C GLY A 61 22.72 -36.23 -3.23
N VAL A 62 22.11 -37.32 -2.74
CA VAL A 62 21.14 -37.26 -1.63
C VAL A 62 21.76 -36.64 -0.38
N LYS A 63 22.92 -37.17 0.05
CA LYS A 63 23.63 -36.67 1.24
C LYS A 63 24.06 -35.21 1.07
N TYR A 64 24.55 -34.85 -0.12
CA TYR A 64 24.95 -33.47 -0.43
C TYR A 64 23.76 -32.49 -0.34
N ILE A 65 22.59 -32.89 -0.81
CA ILE A 65 21.36 -32.09 -0.70
C ILE A 65 20.92 -31.96 0.77
N GLU A 66 20.93 -33.03 1.54
CA GLU A 66 20.60 -32.99 2.97
C GLU A 66 21.53 -32.06 3.75
N GLU A 67 22.85 -32.17 3.54
CA GLU A 67 23.85 -31.32 4.16
C GLU A 67 23.72 -29.85 3.71
N SER A 68 23.53 -29.62 2.41
CA SER A 68 23.37 -28.26 1.85
C SER A 68 22.08 -27.59 2.34
N SER A 69 20.97 -28.33 2.40
CA SER A 69 19.71 -27.82 2.93
C SER A 69 19.83 -27.44 4.40
N SER A 70 20.51 -28.26 5.21
CA SER A 70 20.78 -27.99 6.62
C SER A 70 21.72 -26.79 6.82
N LEU A 71 22.68 -26.61 5.90
CA LEU A 71 23.65 -25.52 5.97
C LEU A 71 23.06 -24.17 5.55
N TYR A 72 22.17 -24.14 4.56
CA TYR A 72 21.72 -22.90 3.94
C TYR A 72 20.28 -22.51 4.24
N LEU A 73 19.36 -23.45 4.47
CA LEU A 73 17.94 -23.12 4.65
C LEU A 73 17.61 -22.74 6.10
N LEU A 74 16.81 -21.70 6.24
CA LEU A 74 16.21 -21.36 7.53
C LEU A 74 14.95 -22.22 7.79
N PRO A 75 14.68 -22.61 9.04
CA PRO A 75 13.39 -23.17 9.43
C PRO A 75 12.21 -22.28 8.97
N ALA A 76 11.10 -22.90 8.53
CA ALA A 76 9.95 -22.16 8.04
C ALA A 76 9.40 -21.13 9.06
N LYS A 77 9.42 -21.50 10.35
CA LYS A 77 9.04 -20.63 11.48
C LYS A 77 9.80 -19.30 11.52
N ASP A 78 11.06 -19.29 11.09
CA ASP A 78 11.91 -18.09 11.12
C ASP A 78 11.52 -17.11 9.99
N LEU A 79 10.70 -17.56 9.03
CA LEU A 79 10.19 -16.78 7.90
C LEU A 79 8.69 -16.50 8.00
N GLU A 80 8.00 -16.93 9.06
CA GLU A 80 6.54 -16.74 9.23
C GLU A 80 6.13 -15.27 9.32
N TRP A 81 7.03 -14.40 9.81
CA TRP A 81 6.77 -12.96 9.92
C TRP A 81 6.72 -12.24 8.55
N ILE A 82 7.19 -12.90 7.48
CA ILE A 82 7.10 -12.40 6.12
C ILE A 82 5.70 -12.74 5.60
N THR A 83 4.93 -11.71 5.26
CA THR A 83 3.53 -11.80 4.82
C THR A 83 3.42 -11.63 3.30
N HIS A 84 2.19 -11.68 2.77
CA HIS A 84 1.90 -11.34 1.38
C HIS A 84 1.85 -9.81 1.11
N SER A 85 2.25 -8.97 2.07
CA SER A 85 2.31 -7.52 1.86
C SER A 85 3.34 -7.18 0.79
N LYS A 86 2.89 -6.63 -0.34
CA LYS A 86 3.74 -6.11 -1.43
C LYS A 86 4.83 -5.18 -0.91
N ARG A 87 4.46 -4.25 -0.02
CA ARG A 87 5.39 -3.27 0.58
C ARG A 87 6.47 -3.96 1.41
N GLN A 88 6.10 -4.92 2.27
CA GLN A 88 7.06 -5.67 3.08
C GLN A 88 8.04 -6.47 2.19
N ASN A 89 7.53 -7.15 1.17
CA ASN A 89 8.36 -7.96 0.27
C ASN A 89 9.34 -7.09 -0.55
N LEU A 90 8.91 -5.90 -1.01
CA LEU A 90 9.80 -4.92 -1.65
C LEU A 90 10.91 -4.43 -0.69
N PHE A 91 10.55 -4.11 0.56
CA PHE A 91 11.50 -3.70 1.58
C PHE A 91 12.54 -4.77 1.86
N ILE A 92 12.11 -6.01 2.12
CA ILE A 92 12.99 -7.14 2.43
C ILE A 92 13.93 -7.40 1.25
N THR A 93 13.40 -7.44 0.02
CA THR A 93 14.21 -7.67 -1.18
C THR A 93 15.26 -6.58 -1.36
N GLY A 94 14.88 -5.30 -1.16
CA GLY A 94 15.83 -4.18 -1.18
C GLY A 94 16.95 -4.31 -0.13
N LYS A 95 16.61 -4.78 1.08
CA LYS A 95 17.57 -5.00 2.17
C LYS A 95 18.50 -6.18 1.92
N ILE A 96 18.00 -7.26 1.33
CA ILE A 96 18.85 -8.38 0.91
C ILE A 96 19.84 -7.89 -0.14
N LEU A 97 19.41 -7.06 -1.10
CA LEU A 97 20.28 -6.50 -2.12
C LEU A 97 21.40 -5.63 -1.56
N GLU A 98 21.04 -4.71 -0.66
CA GLU A 98 21.97 -3.84 0.04
C GLU A 98 23.05 -4.66 0.78
N LYS A 99 22.66 -5.77 1.42
CA LYS A 99 23.55 -6.58 2.26
C LYS A 99 24.32 -7.66 1.49
N ASN A 100 23.86 -8.10 0.32
CA ASN A 100 24.44 -9.24 -0.42
C ASN A 100 25.25 -8.86 -1.66
N ASN A 101 25.15 -7.61 -2.18
CA ASN A 101 25.79 -7.17 -3.43
C ASN A 101 25.53 -8.09 -4.65
N TYR A 102 24.56 -9.00 -4.57
CA TYR A 102 24.26 -10.02 -5.57
C TYR A 102 22.76 -10.22 -5.68
N LEU A 103 22.25 -10.12 -6.90
CA LEU A 103 20.91 -10.53 -7.29
C LEU A 103 20.97 -12.00 -7.70
N PRO A 104 20.34 -12.94 -6.99
CA PRO A 104 20.14 -14.25 -7.56
C PRO A 104 19.33 -14.11 -8.86
N ILE A 105 19.69 -14.90 -9.87
CA ILE A 105 19.02 -14.94 -11.18
C ILE A 105 17.61 -15.52 -10.97
N LEU A 106 16.67 -14.66 -10.56
CA LEU A 106 15.27 -15.00 -10.32
C LEU A 106 14.36 -14.49 -11.45
N GLY A 107 14.89 -13.71 -12.39
CA GLY A 107 14.13 -13.10 -13.48
C GLY A 107 13.49 -14.08 -14.48
N GLN A 108 13.80 -15.38 -14.38
CA GLN A 108 13.23 -16.45 -15.20
C GLN A 108 12.17 -17.27 -14.46
N VAL A 109 11.84 -16.91 -13.21
CA VAL A 109 10.98 -17.71 -12.34
C VAL A 109 9.63 -17.02 -12.17
N GLN A 110 8.53 -17.75 -12.37
CA GLN A 110 7.16 -17.26 -12.16
C GLN A 110 6.77 -17.20 -10.66
N LEU A 111 7.62 -16.64 -9.82
CA LEU A 111 7.31 -16.39 -8.41
C LEU A 111 6.98 -14.91 -8.21
N THR A 112 5.96 -14.64 -7.38
CA THR A 112 5.57 -13.27 -7.04
C THR A 112 5.56 -13.06 -5.52
N ASP A 113 5.71 -11.80 -5.11
CA ASP A 113 5.54 -11.34 -3.74
C ASP A 113 6.31 -12.18 -2.70
N ARG A 114 5.58 -12.78 -1.76
CA ARG A 114 6.12 -13.55 -0.64
C ARG A 114 6.96 -14.74 -1.08
N GLU A 115 6.52 -15.46 -2.10
CA GLU A 115 7.21 -16.67 -2.56
C GLU A 115 8.54 -16.32 -3.19
N LEU A 116 8.56 -15.23 -3.98
CA LEU A 116 9.80 -14.69 -4.54
C LEU A 116 10.76 -14.22 -3.45
N THR A 117 10.26 -13.51 -2.42
CA THR A 117 11.09 -13.06 -1.30
C THR A 117 11.68 -14.24 -0.52
N ILE A 118 10.89 -15.28 -0.23
CA ILE A 118 11.40 -16.49 0.44
C ILE A 118 12.43 -17.20 -0.44
N ALA A 119 12.16 -17.37 -1.73
CA ALA A 119 13.11 -17.98 -2.67
C ALA A 119 14.41 -17.17 -2.75
N THR A 120 14.35 -15.85 -2.68
CA THR A 120 15.53 -14.97 -2.63
C THR A 120 16.36 -15.22 -1.37
N ILE A 121 15.72 -15.35 -0.21
CA ILE A 121 16.39 -15.68 1.06
C ILE A 121 17.02 -17.08 1.00
N ASP A 122 16.30 -18.06 0.44
CA ASP A 122 16.74 -19.45 0.35
C ASP A 122 17.92 -19.60 -0.61
N ALA A 123 17.90 -18.88 -1.74
CA ALA A 123 18.99 -18.85 -2.71
C ALA A 123 20.28 -18.15 -2.21
N TRP A 124 20.21 -17.43 -1.09
CA TRP A 124 21.39 -16.80 -0.50
C TRP A 124 22.31 -17.83 0.15
N LEU A 125 23.42 -18.19 -0.49
CA LEU A 125 24.33 -19.27 -0.04
C LEU A 125 25.28 -18.86 1.08
N ILE A 126 24.73 -18.37 2.20
CA ILE A 126 25.44 -18.15 3.47
C ILE A 126 24.92 -19.12 4.52
N ASN A 127 25.77 -19.45 5.49
CA ASN A 127 25.40 -20.41 6.54
C ASN A 127 24.15 -19.95 7.32
N ALA A 128 23.35 -20.91 7.78
CA ALA A 128 22.05 -20.68 8.39
C ALA A 128 22.12 -19.77 9.64
N ALA A 129 23.19 -19.85 10.43
CA ALA A 129 23.35 -19.00 11.61
C ALA A 129 23.51 -17.52 11.23
N GLN A 130 24.42 -17.22 10.29
CA GLN A 130 24.61 -15.88 9.76
C GLN A 130 23.36 -15.37 9.04
N LYS A 131 22.71 -16.24 8.25
CA LYS A 131 21.44 -15.91 7.57
C LYS A 131 20.36 -15.54 8.58
N SER A 132 20.19 -16.33 9.63
CA SER A 132 19.20 -16.08 10.69
C SER A 132 19.44 -14.72 11.36
N TRP A 133 20.70 -14.40 11.69
CA TRP A 133 21.05 -13.10 12.23
C TRP A 133 20.67 -11.94 11.28
N LEU A 134 21.03 -12.04 9.99
CA LEU A 134 20.71 -11.02 8.98
C LEU A 134 19.21 -10.85 8.78
N ILE A 135 18.45 -11.95 8.69
CA ILE A 135 16.99 -11.90 8.54
C ILE A 135 16.33 -11.29 9.79
N ASN A 136 16.82 -11.59 10.99
CA ASN A 136 16.32 -10.96 12.22
C ASN A 136 16.66 -9.45 12.28
N GLN A 137 17.80 -9.03 11.74
CA GLN A 137 18.08 -7.60 11.57
C GLN A 137 17.09 -6.95 10.60
N ILE A 138 16.86 -7.54 9.43
CA ILE A 138 15.89 -7.03 8.45
C ILE A 138 14.49 -6.95 9.05
N LYS A 139 14.09 -7.95 9.84
CA LYS A 139 12.82 -7.94 10.59
C LYS A 139 12.74 -6.74 11.54
N SER A 140 13.78 -6.51 12.33
CA SER A 140 13.83 -5.38 13.28
C SER A 140 13.80 -4.03 12.55
N GLU A 141 14.51 -3.93 11.42
CA GLU A 141 14.47 -2.76 10.54
C GLU A 141 13.06 -2.54 9.96
N TRP A 142 12.35 -3.61 9.57
CA TRP A 142 10.97 -3.54 9.10
C TRP A 142 9.99 -3.09 10.20
N ASP A 143 10.12 -3.64 11.41
CA ASP A 143 9.27 -3.28 12.55
C ASP A 143 9.44 -1.79 12.91
N PHE A 144 10.68 -1.29 12.88
CA PHE A 144 10.96 0.13 13.05
C PHE A 144 10.40 0.97 11.90
N HIS A 145 10.63 0.56 10.65
CA HIS A 145 10.16 1.24 9.44
C HIS A 145 8.63 1.39 9.41
N SER A 146 7.91 0.35 9.82
CA SER A 146 6.45 0.29 9.82
C SER A 146 5.80 0.85 11.10
N SER A 147 6.55 1.11 12.17
CA SER A 147 6.03 1.61 13.46
C SER A 147 5.21 2.91 13.35
N SER A 148 5.54 3.74 12.35
CA SER A 148 4.88 5.03 12.11
C SER A 148 3.67 4.95 11.16
N ASP A 149 3.30 3.77 10.69
CA ASP A 149 2.25 3.61 9.67
C ASP A 149 0.86 4.06 10.12
N HIS A 150 0.63 4.14 11.44
CA HIS A 150 -0.59 4.68 12.02
C HIS A 150 -0.91 6.11 11.53
N ILE A 151 0.09 6.87 11.08
CA ILE A 151 -0.05 8.19 10.45
C ILE A 151 -0.99 8.13 9.22
N PHE A 152 -0.97 7.02 8.49
CA PHE A 152 -1.73 6.80 7.26
C PHE A 152 -3.13 6.20 7.50
N LYS A 153 -3.48 5.83 8.74
CA LYS A 153 -4.77 5.22 9.08
C LYS A 153 -5.98 6.06 8.64
N TRP A 154 -5.83 7.38 8.55
CA TRP A 154 -6.89 8.27 8.08
C TRP A 154 -7.28 8.06 6.61
N LEU A 155 -6.42 7.45 5.80
CA LEU A 155 -6.73 7.12 4.41
C LEU A 155 -7.73 5.96 4.29
N ASP A 156 -7.90 5.16 5.35
CA ASP A 156 -8.83 4.02 5.36
C ASP A 156 -10.30 4.48 5.41
N GLY A 157 -11.20 3.68 4.83
CA GLY A 157 -12.65 3.86 4.91
C GLY A 157 -13.37 3.94 3.55
N THR A 158 -14.62 4.37 3.57
CA THR A 158 -15.49 4.39 2.37
C THR A 158 -15.05 5.41 1.32
N GLU A 159 -14.28 6.43 1.71
CA GLU A 159 -13.80 7.50 0.84
C GLU A 159 -12.33 7.33 0.44
N THR A 160 -11.73 6.15 0.65
CA THR A 160 -10.29 5.91 0.44
C THR A 160 -9.81 6.37 -0.94
N LYS A 161 -10.53 6.07 -2.02
CA LYS A 161 -10.14 6.50 -3.38
C LYS A 161 -9.98 8.01 -3.51
N GLN A 162 -10.99 8.77 -3.09
CA GLN A 162 -10.96 10.25 -3.15
C GLN A 162 -9.90 10.84 -2.20
N ARG A 163 -9.68 10.21 -1.03
CA ARG A 163 -8.62 10.61 -0.10
C ARG A 163 -7.23 10.35 -0.69
N LEU A 164 -7.04 9.23 -1.39
CA LEU A 164 -5.81 8.89 -2.10
C LEU A 164 -5.55 9.83 -3.28
N GLU A 165 -6.57 10.21 -4.05
CA GLU A 165 -6.47 11.22 -5.11
C GLU A 165 -5.97 12.55 -4.54
N THR A 166 -6.59 13.03 -3.45
CA THR A 166 -6.16 14.27 -2.77
C THR A 166 -4.75 14.12 -2.21
N ALA A 167 -4.42 12.94 -1.65
CA ALA A 167 -3.07 12.66 -1.15
C ALA A 167 -2.04 12.73 -2.28
N TRP A 168 -2.36 12.18 -3.44
CA TRP A 168 -1.50 12.17 -4.62
C TRP A 168 -1.26 13.57 -5.16
N GLU A 169 -2.29 14.40 -5.29
CA GLU A 169 -2.15 15.79 -5.73
C GLU A 169 -1.19 16.59 -4.83
N ILE A 170 -1.34 16.45 -3.52
CA ILE A 170 -0.50 17.16 -2.54
C ILE A 170 0.91 16.60 -2.53
N THR A 171 1.07 15.28 -2.66
CA THR A 171 2.38 14.62 -2.74
C THR A 171 3.13 15.06 -3.99
N LYS A 172 2.47 15.07 -5.16
CA LYS A 172 3.03 15.55 -6.43
C LYS A 172 3.47 17.01 -6.34
N SER A 173 2.70 17.86 -5.67
CA SER A 173 3.04 19.27 -5.48
C SER A 173 4.25 19.48 -4.55
N LYS A 174 4.39 18.67 -3.49
CA LYS A 174 5.46 18.83 -2.50
C LYS A 174 6.75 18.09 -2.87
N TYR A 175 6.61 16.94 -3.51
CA TYR A 175 7.71 16.02 -3.84
C TYR A 175 7.65 15.61 -5.31
N PRO A 176 7.77 16.57 -6.26
CA PRO A 176 7.58 16.31 -7.68
C PRO A 176 8.51 15.21 -8.21
N LEU A 177 9.77 15.19 -7.76
CA LEU A 177 10.76 14.18 -8.16
C LEU A 177 10.38 12.76 -7.74
N LEU A 178 9.73 12.57 -6.59
CA LEU A 178 9.31 11.25 -6.12
C LEU A 178 8.11 10.71 -6.88
N THR A 179 7.30 11.61 -7.43
CA THR A 179 6.10 11.28 -8.21
C THR A 179 6.35 11.27 -9.71
N LEU A 180 7.55 11.64 -10.16
CA LEU A 180 7.93 11.68 -11.56
C LEU A 180 7.83 10.28 -12.17
N LEU A 181 7.15 10.15 -13.31
CA LEU A 181 6.88 8.87 -14.01
C LEU A 181 6.09 7.82 -13.20
N LYS A 182 5.53 8.19 -12.03
CA LYS A 182 4.66 7.30 -11.26
C LYS A 182 3.19 7.56 -11.54
N ASN A 183 2.43 6.48 -11.60
CA ASN A 183 0.97 6.57 -11.66
C ASN A 183 0.38 6.92 -10.28
N PRO A 184 -0.82 7.52 -10.24
CA PRO A 184 -1.54 7.72 -8.99
C PRO A 184 -1.71 6.40 -8.23
N PRO A 185 -1.54 6.40 -6.89
CA PRO A 185 -1.68 5.20 -6.07
C PRO A 185 -3.11 4.68 -6.17
N GLN A 186 -3.24 3.37 -6.40
CA GLN A 186 -4.56 2.71 -6.43
C GLN A 186 -4.98 2.30 -5.03
N GLU A 187 -3.99 1.92 -4.21
CA GLU A 187 -4.17 1.51 -2.83
C GLU A 187 -3.30 2.34 -1.88
N LYS A 188 -3.62 2.26 -0.57
CA LYS A 188 -2.86 2.96 0.47
C LYS A 188 -1.38 2.58 0.44
N ASP A 189 -1.08 1.30 0.28
CA ASP A 189 0.30 0.81 0.27
C ASP A 189 1.12 1.38 -0.90
N ASP A 190 0.50 1.65 -2.07
CA ASP A 190 1.22 2.28 -3.19
C ASP A 190 1.70 3.69 -2.86
N LEU A 191 0.88 4.46 -2.12
CA LEU A 191 1.28 5.78 -1.64
C LEU A 191 2.42 5.64 -0.63
N ILE A 192 2.31 4.72 0.33
CA ILE A 192 3.33 4.56 1.36
C ILE A 192 4.66 4.07 0.75
N ILE A 193 4.62 3.11 -0.18
CA ILE A 193 5.79 2.67 -0.97
C ILE A 193 6.45 3.87 -1.66
N THR A 194 5.66 4.81 -2.19
CA THR A 194 6.21 6.02 -2.83
C THR A 194 6.93 6.94 -1.84
N LEU A 195 6.47 6.98 -0.59
CA LEU A 195 7.03 7.79 0.50
C LEU A 195 8.15 7.07 1.27
N ASP A 196 8.35 5.77 1.04
CA ASP A 196 9.40 4.96 1.67
C ASP A 196 10.75 5.14 0.98
N THR A 197 11.15 6.40 0.86
CA THR A 197 12.47 6.83 0.41
C THR A 197 13.30 7.30 1.62
N PRO A 198 14.62 7.08 1.63
CA PRO A 198 15.50 7.62 2.67
C PRO A 198 15.41 9.14 2.83
N SER A 199 14.98 9.85 1.78
CA SER A 199 14.83 11.30 1.78
C SER A 199 13.57 11.83 2.47
N ILE A 200 12.64 10.96 2.89
CA ILE A 200 11.44 11.37 3.61
C ILE A 200 11.43 10.77 5.02
N THR A 201 11.58 11.64 6.00
CA THR A 201 11.49 11.33 7.43
C THR A 201 10.05 11.11 7.89
N VAL A 202 9.88 10.48 9.06
CA VAL A 202 8.57 10.31 9.71
C VAL A 202 7.87 11.66 9.94
N HIS A 203 8.60 12.69 10.35
CA HIS A 203 8.05 14.04 10.55
C HIS A 203 7.52 14.64 9.25
N GLU A 204 8.23 14.46 8.13
CA GLU A 204 7.75 14.90 6.82
C GLU A 204 6.49 14.15 6.38
N LYS A 205 6.43 12.83 6.63
CA LYS A 205 5.19 12.05 6.42
C LYS A 205 4.03 12.61 7.24
N MET A 206 4.25 12.99 8.51
CA MET A 206 3.22 13.63 9.35
C MET A 206 2.77 14.99 8.78
N LEU A 207 3.71 15.85 8.40
CA LEU A 207 3.42 17.17 7.83
C LEU A 207 2.68 17.07 6.49
N LEU A 208 3.05 16.10 5.66
CA LEU A 208 2.34 15.76 4.42
C LEU A 208 0.90 15.36 4.74
N MET A 209 0.68 14.40 5.66
CA MET A 209 -0.65 13.97 6.04
C MET A 209 -1.53 15.07 6.62
N ASN A 210 -0.96 15.98 7.41
CA ASN A 210 -1.70 17.16 7.91
C ASN A 210 -2.14 18.08 6.77
N SER A 211 -1.28 18.26 5.77
CA SER A 211 -1.59 19.07 4.57
C SER A 211 -2.70 18.41 3.74
N ILE A 212 -2.65 17.09 3.59
CA ILE A 212 -3.66 16.30 2.89
C ILE A 212 -5.02 16.42 3.59
N LYS A 213 -5.08 16.18 4.91
CA LYS A 213 -6.31 16.31 5.71
C LYS A 213 -6.92 17.71 5.63
N LYS A 214 -6.08 18.75 5.68
CA LYS A 214 -6.51 20.14 5.54
C LYS A 214 -7.10 20.39 4.14
N ARG A 215 -6.40 19.98 3.08
CA ARG A 215 -6.89 20.13 1.70
C ARG A 215 -8.19 19.38 1.49
N TRP A 216 -8.28 18.15 1.97
CA TRP A 216 -9.49 17.34 1.91
C TRP A 216 -10.70 18.03 2.53
N SER A 217 -10.53 18.55 3.75
CA SER A 217 -11.60 19.25 4.48
C SER A 217 -12.06 20.50 3.72
N GLN A 218 -11.12 21.24 3.13
CA GLN A 218 -11.44 22.38 2.27
C GLN A 218 -12.19 21.98 1.01
N ASN A 219 -11.78 20.89 0.35
CA ASN A 219 -12.44 20.37 -0.85
C ASN A 219 -13.89 19.94 -0.54
N LYS A 220 -14.11 19.23 0.58
CA LYS A 220 -15.45 18.85 1.04
C LYS A 220 -16.32 20.07 1.35
N TYR A 221 -15.76 21.08 2.03
CA TYR A 221 -16.48 22.32 2.31
C TYR A 221 -16.87 23.07 1.02
N ARG A 222 -15.96 23.16 0.05
CA ARG A 222 -16.22 23.79 -1.25
C ARG A 222 -17.27 23.04 -2.04
N ALA A 223 -17.19 21.70 -2.10
CA ALA A 223 -18.19 20.88 -2.79
C ALA A 223 -19.60 21.06 -2.20
N LYS A 224 -19.72 21.18 -0.87
CA LYS A 224 -21.00 21.48 -0.20
C LYS A 224 -21.51 22.90 -0.49
N SER A 225 -20.61 23.81 -0.84
CA SER A 225 -20.90 25.22 -1.16
C SER A 225 -21.12 25.45 -2.65
N THR A 226 -21.00 24.43 -3.51
CA THR A 226 -21.30 24.56 -4.95
C THR A 226 -22.78 24.94 -5.11
N GLY A 227 -23.04 26.10 -5.73
CA GLY A 227 -24.37 26.71 -5.84
C GLY A 227 -24.73 27.71 -4.73
N LYS A 228 -23.94 27.78 -3.65
CA LYS A 228 -24.12 28.72 -2.54
C LYS A 228 -22.97 29.74 -2.54
N LYS A 229 -23.25 30.98 -2.96
CA LYS A 229 -22.27 32.08 -2.86
C LYS A 229 -22.51 32.86 -1.59
N GLN A 230 -21.51 32.90 -0.70
CA GLN A 230 -21.53 33.82 0.42
C GLN A 230 -21.53 35.25 -0.13
N ARG A 231 -22.56 36.03 0.21
CA ARG A 231 -22.63 37.47 -0.07
C ARG A 231 -22.62 38.23 1.24
N ASN A 232 -21.74 39.21 1.33
CA ASN A 232 -21.71 40.12 2.46
C ASN A 232 -22.70 41.24 2.18
N PHE A 233 -23.72 41.37 3.02
CA PHE A 233 -24.69 42.46 2.96
C PHE A 233 -24.42 43.42 4.10
N ILE A 234 -24.37 44.72 3.80
CA ILE A 234 -24.42 45.77 4.82
C ILE A 234 -25.90 46.01 5.10
N LEU A 235 -26.34 45.63 6.28
CA LEU A 235 -27.71 45.83 6.76
C LEU A 235 -27.67 46.77 7.96
N SER A 236 -28.71 47.59 8.13
CA SER A 236 -28.86 48.37 9.36
C SER A 236 -29.12 47.44 10.56
N ASP A 237 -28.75 47.87 11.76
CA ASP A 237 -28.98 47.10 13.00
C ASP A 237 -30.46 46.71 13.15
N LYS A 238 -31.36 47.62 12.75
CA LYS A 238 -32.81 47.38 12.74
C LYS A 238 -33.23 46.26 11.78
N ALA A 239 -32.59 46.16 10.61
CA ALA A 239 -32.86 45.08 9.65
C ALA A 239 -32.31 43.74 10.15
N ILE A 240 -31.13 43.74 10.81
CA ILE A 240 -30.56 42.54 11.44
C ILE A 240 -31.47 42.03 12.55
N TYR A 241 -31.96 42.91 13.43
CA TYR A 241 -32.88 42.56 14.49
C TYR A 241 -34.19 41.96 13.94
N ARG A 242 -34.77 42.56 12.90
CA ARG A 242 -35.97 42.00 12.23
C ARG A 242 -35.73 40.61 11.68
N LEU A 243 -34.57 40.40 11.03
CA LEU A 243 -34.20 39.10 10.48
C LEU A 243 -34.04 38.04 11.59
N GLU A 244 -33.48 38.41 12.74
CA GLU A 244 -33.37 37.55 13.92
C GLU A 244 -34.72 37.14 14.49
N GLU A 245 -35.64 38.09 14.65
CA GLU A 245 -36.96 37.81 15.21
C GLU A 245 -37.80 36.94 14.28
N ILE A 246 -37.72 37.16 12.96
CA ILE A 246 -38.39 36.29 11.98
C ILE A 246 -37.79 34.87 12.00
N ALA A 247 -36.45 34.76 12.04
CA ALA A 247 -35.76 33.49 12.13
C ALA A 247 -36.16 32.70 13.37
N LYS A 248 -36.18 33.33 14.55
CA LYS A 248 -36.62 32.71 15.81
C LYS A 248 -38.10 32.29 15.75
N LYS A 249 -38.97 33.17 15.26
CA LYS A 249 -40.42 32.91 15.22
C LYS A 249 -40.77 31.67 14.41
N HIS A 250 -39.98 31.36 13.38
CA HIS A 250 -40.24 30.25 12.46
C HIS A 250 -39.27 29.07 12.62
N ASP A 251 -38.38 29.09 13.61
CA ASP A 251 -37.30 28.11 13.83
C ASP A 251 -36.43 27.86 12.57
N LEU A 252 -36.06 28.95 11.90
CA LEU A 252 -35.27 28.94 10.66
C LEU A 252 -33.92 29.62 10.85
N LYS A 253 -32.94 29.28 10.00
CA LYS A 253 -31.69 30.04 9.90
C LYS A 253 -31.96 31.37 9.19
N LYS A 254 -31.23 32.42 9.58
CA LYS A 254 -31.29 33.75 8.95
C LYS A 254 -31.16 33.69 7.41
N THR A 255 -30.31 32.82 6.90
CA THR A 255 -30.12 32.61 5.45
C THR A 255 -31.34 31.99 4.79
N GLU A 256 -32.04 31.07 5.45
CA GLU A 256 -33.26 30.43 4.93
C GLU A 256 -34.40 31.45 4.88
N VAL A 257 -34.52 32.30 5.89
CA VAL A 257 -35.47 33.43 5.88
C VAL A 257 -35.21 34.36 4.69
N LEU A 258 -33.95 34.72 4.43
CA LEU A 258 -33.60 35.56 3.27
C LEU A 258 -33.94 34.88 1.94
N GLU A 259 -33.64 33.59 1.78
CA GLU A 259 -33.99 32.84 0.56
C GLU A 259 -35.51 32.77 0.35
N ILE A 260 -36.29 32.53 1.40
CA ILE A 260 -37.76 32.51 1.34
C ILE A 260 -38.31 33.87 0.94
N LEU A 261 -37.84 34.95 1.57
CA LEU A 261 -38.31 36.30 1.27
C LEU A 261 -37.98 36.71 -0.18
N LEU A 262 -36.76 36.40 -0.65
CA LEU A 262 -36.36 36.66 -2.04
C LEU A 262 -37.22 35.87 -3.02
N LYS A 263 -37.44 34.59 -2.76
CA LYS A 263 -38.26 33.73 -3.62
C LYS A 263 -39.72 34.21 -3.66
N MET A 264 -40.30 34.53 -2.50
CA MET A 264 -41.67 35.03 -2.43
C MET A 264 -41.84 36.33 -3.20
N GLU A 265 -40.85 37.23 -3.12
CA GLU A 265 -40.90 38.48 -3.87
C GLU A 265 -40.66 38.29 -5.36
N GLU A 266 -39.79 37.37 -5.78
CA GLU A 266 -39.61 37.02 -7.19
C GLU A 266 -40.88 36.41 -7.80
N GLU A 267 -41.54 35.49 -7.08
CA GLU A 267 -42.73 34.78 -7.57
C GLU A 267 -43.99 35.65 -7.54
N LYS A 268 -44.14 36.51 -6.53
CA LYS A 268 -45.38 37.27 -6.30
C LYS A 268 -45.25 38.76 -6.66
N GLY A 269 -44.07 39.36 -6.49
CA GLY A 269 -43.79 40.76 -6.84
C GLY A 269 -44.58 41.81 -6.06
N ILE A 270 -45.11 41.46 -4.89
CA ILE A 270 -46.09 42.29 -4.16
C ILE A 270 -45.40 43.32 -3.28
N TYR A 271 -44.44 42.90 -2.45
CA TYR A 271 -44.02 43.71 -1.30
C TYR A 271 -43.08 44.85 -1.69
N ILE A 272 -42.20 44.66 -2.68
CA ILE A 272 -41.34 45.74 -3.17
C ILE A 272 -42.19 46.73 -3.98
N SER A 273 -43.09 46.24 -4.83
CA SER A 273 -43.97 47.07 -5.66
C SER A 273 -44.87 47.98 -4.82
N GLU A 274 -45.56 47.42 -3.82
CA GLU A 274 -46.38 48.20 -2.88
C GLU A 274 -45.55 49.28 -2.16
N ARG A 275 -44.34 48.91 -1.71
CA ARG A 275 -43.47 49.85 -1.02
C ARG A 275 -42.98 50.97 -1.93
N ILE A 276 -42.67 50.67 -3.19
CA ILE A 276 -42.27 51.67 -4.19
C ILE A 276 -43.42 52.62 -4.51
N ASN A 277 -44.64 52.10 -4.71
CA ASN A 277 -45.82 52.92 -5.01
C ASN A 277 -46.11 53.90 -3.86
N PHE A 278 -46.11 53.39 -2.63
CA PHE A 278 -46.24 54.22 -1.43
C PHE A 278 -45.18 55.33 -1.34
N LEU A 279 -43.92 55.03 -1.68
CA LEU A 279 -42.83 56.02 -1.67
C LEU A 279 -42.93 57.03 -2.81
N LYS A 280 -43.57 56.68 -3.93
CA LYS A 280 -43.79 57.56 -5.09
C LYS A 280 -45.09 58.37 -5.00
N GLY A 281 -45.91 58.15 -3.97
CA GLY A 281 -47.19 58.85 -3.79
C GLY A 281 -48.24 58.49 -4.84
N ILE A 282 -48.14 57.28 -5.43
CA ILE A 282 -49.14 56.65 -6.30
C ILE A 282 -49.91 55.63 -5.45
#